data_AF-A0A922YX89-F1
#
_entry.id   AF-A0A922YX89-F1
#
_cell.length_a   1.000
_cell.length_b   1.000
_cell.length_c   1.000
_cell.angle_alpha   90.00
_cell.angle_beta   90.00
_cell.angle_gamma   90.00
#
_symmetry.space_group_name_H-M   'P 1'
#
loop_
_entity.id
_entity.type
_entity.pdbx_description
1 polymer ?
#
loop_
_entity_poly.entity_id
_entity_poly.type
_entity_poly.pdbx_seq_one_letter_code
_entity_poly.pdbx_strand_id
1 'polypeptide(L)' 'ALDRYAIAYGTVSSVGDLITHPAATALATPTPSGPVEVLAPPAIVDGQRVTMRPVPALGQHDEALRAEFGRSPGP' A
#
# COMPACT_ATOMS: atom_id res chain seq x y z
N ALA A 1 -26.89 -3.77 -23.26
CA ALA A 1 -28.03 -4.72 -23.18
C ALA A 1 -28.21 -5.23 -21.75
N LEU A 2 -27.14 -5.61 -21.06
CA LEU A 2 -27.18 -6.10 -19.68
C LEU A 2 -27.64 -5.02 -18.67
N ASP A 3 -27.19 -3.77 -18.80
CA ASP A 3 -27.62 -2.64 -17.95
C ASP A 3 -29.13 -2.44 -17.94
N ARG A 4 -29.77 -2.52 -19.11
CA ARG A 4 -31.21 -2.30 -19.28
C ARG A 4 -32.05 -3.25 -18.43
N TYR A 5 -31.54 -4.45 -18.17
CA TYR A 5 -32.22 -5.48 -17.41
C TYR A 5 -31.66 -5.66 -15.99
N ALA A 6 -30.79 -4.74 -15.52
CA ALA A 6 -30.15 -4.81 -14.21
C ALA A 6 -29.43 -6.15 -13.94
N ILE A 7 -28.85 -6.74 -14.98
CA ILE A 7 -28.05 -7.97 -14.86
C ILE A 7 -26.65 -7.58 -14.39
N ALA A 8 -26.16 -8.19 -13.31
CA ALA A 8 -24.82 -7.93 -12.80
C ALA A 8 -23.73 -8.48 -13.75
N TYR A 9 -22.78 -7.63 -14.13
CA TYR A 9 -21.62 -7.99 -14.94
C TYR A 9 -20.42 -7.09 -14.60
N GLY A 10 -19.23 -7.47 -15.06
CA GLY A 10 -18.02 -6.66 -14.96
C GLY A 10 -17.23 -6.69 -16.27
N THR A 11 -16.29 -5.77 -16.43
CA THR A 11 -15.34 -5.76 -17.55
C THR A 11 -14.03 -6.40 -17.13
N VAL A 12 -13.35 -7.07 -18.05
CA VAL A 12 -11.99 -7.57 -17.82
C VAL A 12 -11.01 -6.45 -18.16
N SER A 13 -10.16 -6.09 -17.20
CA SER A 13 -9.13 -5.08 -17.35
C SER A 13 -7.75 -5.72 -17.30
N SER A 14 -6.78 -5.11 -17.97
CA SER A 14 -5.37 -5.49 -17.84
C SER A 14 -4.75 -4.88 -16.58
N VAL A 15 -3.54 -5.32 -16.23
CA VAL A 15 -2.78 -4.71 -15.11
C VAL A 15 -2.45 -3.24 -15.41
N GLY A 16 -2.21 -2.88 -16.68
CA GLY A 16 -1.94 -1.49 -17.07
C GLY A 16 -3.15 -0.57 -16.88
N ASP A 17 -4.36 -1.10 -17.05
CA ASP A 17 -5.60 -0.34 -16.89
C ASP A 17 -5.93 -0.08 -15.41
N LEU A 18 -5.30 -0.79 -14.48
CA LEU A 18 -5.60 -0.67 -13.05
C LEU A 18 -5.21 0.71 -12.50
N ILE A 19 -4.02 1.21 -12.84
CA ILE A 19 -3.51 2.49 -12.30
C ILE A 19 -4.26 3.70 -12.86
N THR A 20 -4.80 3.58 -14.08
CA THR A 20 -5.55 4.64 -14.77
C THR A 20 -7.06 4.55 -14.57
N HIS A 21 -7.55 3.53 -13.85
CA HIS A 21 -8.97 3.33 -13.63
C HIS A 21 -9.58 4.51 -12.83
N PRO A 22 -10.78 5.02 -13.17
CA PRO A 22 -11.39 6.17 -12.50
C PRO A 22 -11.59 6.01 -10.98
N ALA A 23 -11.76 4.77 -10.53
CA ALA A 23 -11.89 4.43 -9.11
C ALA A 23 -10.55 4.22 -8.38
N ALA A 24 -9.44 4.13 -9.11
CA ALA A 24 -8.12 4.00 -8.51
C ALA A 24 -7.69 5.33 -7.93
N THR A 25 -7.11 5.29 -6.73
CA THR A 25 -6.36 6.43 -6.18
C THR A 25 -4.93 5.98 -5.96
N ALA A 26 -3.97 6.80 -6.35
CA ALA A 26 -2.57 6.60 -6.05
C ALA A 26 -2.07 7.62 -5.03
N LEU A 27 -0.97 7.31 -4.37
CA LEU A 27 -0.25 8.24 -3.51
C LEU A 27 1.26 8.01 -3.63
N ALA A 28 2.03 9.08 -3.47
CA ALA A 28 3.48 9.02 -3.42
C ALA A 28 3.97 8.37 -2.12
N THR A 29 4.76 7.31 -2.23
CA THR A 29 5.43 6.65 -1.09
C THR A 29 6.93 6.91 -1.15
N PRO A 30 7.54 7.50 -0.10
CA PRO A 30 8.99 7.70 -0.06
C PRO A 30 9.75 6.37 -0.01
N THR A 31 10.78 6.25 -0.85
CA THR A 31 11.72 5.11 -0.80
C THR A 31 13.15 5.62 -0.78
N PRO A 32 14.14 4.78 -0.42
CA PRO A 32 15.56 5.16 -0.44
C PRO A 32 16.06 5.62 -1.81
N SER A 33 15.41 5.17 -2.89
CA SER A 33 15.75 5.55 -4.27
C SER A 33 14.89 6.70 -4.81
N GLY A 34 14.09 7.36 -3.96
CA GLY A 34 13.16 8.42 -4.33
C GLY A 34 11.69 8.03 -4.14
N PRO A 35 10.76 8.98 -4.29
CA PRO A 35 9.33 8.69 -4.20
C PRO A 35 8.86 7.81 -5.36
N VAL A 36 7.97 6.86 -5.08
CA VAL A 36 7.28 6.05 -6.09
C VAL A 36 5.77 6.14 -5.90
N GLU A 37 5.01 6.16 -7.00
CA GLU A 37 3.55 6.11 -6.96
C GLU A 37 3.08 4.67 -6.68
N VAL A 38 2.22 4.51 -5.68
CA VAL A 38 1.61 3.23 -5.33
C VAL A 38 0.10 3.37 -5.26
N LEU A 39 -0.62 2.25 -5.46
CA LEU A 39 -2.05 2.22 -5.21
C LEU A 39 -2.32 2.52 -3.73
N ALA A 40 -3.21 3.48 -3.48
CA ALA A 40 -3.62 3.82 -2.12
C ALA A 40 -4.30 2.61 -1.45
N PRO A 41 -4.17 2.45 -0.12
CA PRO A 41 -4.93 1.45 0.61
C PRO A 41 -6.43 1.55 0.31
N PRO A 42 -7.10 0.43 -0.03
CA PRO A 42 -8.50 0.47 -0.46
C PRO A 42 -9.46 0.73 0.71
N ALA A 43 -9.06 0.36 1.93
CA ALA A 43 -9.87 0.53 3.12
C ALA A 43 -9.87 2.00 3.58
N ILE A 44 -11.07 2.53 3.77
CA ILE A 44 -11.33 3.82 4.41
C ILE A 44 -12.09 3.50 5.69
N VAL A 45 -11.54 3.90 6.84
CA VAL A 45 -12.13 3.67 8.17
C VAL A 45 -12.43 5.04 8.77
N ASP A 46 -13.69 5.28 9.13
CA ASP A 46 -14.15 6.57 9.67
C ASP A 46 -13.75 7.78 8.81
N GLY A 47 -13.82 7.62 7.48
CA GLY A 47 -13.43 8.65 6.51
C GLY A 47 -11.92 8.86 6.38
N GLN A 48 -11.09 8.10 7.09
CA GLN A 48 -9.64 8.21 7.07
C GLN A 48 -9.01 7.02 6.36
N ARG A 49 -7.94 7.28 5.61
CA ARG A 49 -7.06 6.25 5.05
C ARG A 49 -5.86 6.07 5.96
N VAL A 50 -5.30 4.86 5.97
CA VAL A 50 -4.00 4.61 6.60
C VAL A 50 -2.94 5.48 5.93
N THR A 51 -2.16 6.19 6.74
CA THR A 51 -1.02 6.97 6.25
C THR A 51 0.12 6.03 5.90
N MET A 52 0.58 6.11 4.65
CA MET A 52 1.76 5.37 4.21
C MET A 52 3.01 5.95 4.85
N ARG A 53 3.89 5.06 5.33
CA ARG A 53 5.20 5.42 5.90
C ARG A 53 6.30 5.16 4.88
N PRO A 54 7.46 5.83 5.01
CA PRO A 54 8.61 5.58 4.14
C PRO A 54 9.03 4.10 4.16
N VAL A 55 9.47 3.61 3.01
CA VAL A 55 10.14 2.31 2.90
C VAL A 55 11.53 2.44 3.51
N PRO A 56 11.94 1.54 4.43
CA PRO A 56 13.26 1.61 5.03
C PRO A 56 14.37 1.27 4.03
N ALA A 57 15.53 1.89 4.22
CA ALA A 57 16.76 1.46 3.57
C ALA A 57 17.23 0.10 4.10
N LEU A 58 18.07 -0.58 3.32
CA LEU A 58 18.73 -1.81 3.76
C LEU A 58 19.50 -1.53 5.05
N GLY A 59 19.22 -2.30 6.10
CA GLY A 59 19.89 -2.19 7.40
C GLY A 59 19.40 -1.04 8.30
N GLN A 60 18.42 -0.23 7.88
CA GLN A 60 18.00 0.96 8.64
C GLN A 60 17.53 0.67 10.08
N HIS A 61 16.97 -0.52 10.34
CA HIS A 61 16.45 -0.90 11.65
C HIS A 61 17.30 -1.95 12.37
N ASP A 62 18.46 -2.33 11.83
CA ASP A 62 19.27 -3.44 12.32
C ASP A 62 19.73 -3.29 13.78
N GLU A 63 20.23 -2.11 14.15
CA GLU A 63 20.70 -1.83 15.51
C GLU A 63 19.54 -1.82 16.52
N ALA A 64 18.43 -1.15 16.16
CA ALA A 64 17.24 -1.07 17.00
C ALA A 64 16.68 -2.48 17.30
N LEU A 65 16.58 -3.33 16.28
CA LEU A 65 16.12 -4.71 16.44
C LEU A 65 17.09 -5.54 17.29
N ARG A 66 18.41 -5.40 17.09
CA ARG A 66 19.39 -6.10 17.95
C ARG A 66 19.31 -5.67 19.41
N ALA A 67 19.03 -4.40 19.68
CA ALA A 67 18.83 -3.90 21.04
C ALA A 67 17.51 -4.42 21.66
N GLU A 68 16.43 -4.45 20.88
CA GLU A 68 15.11 -4.93 21.32
C GLU A 68 15.11 -6.42 21.66
N PHE A 69 15.79 -7.23 20.84
CA PHE A 69 15.76 -8.70 20.95
C PHE A 69 17.08 -9.30 21.47
N GLY A 70 18.05 -8.47 21.82
CA GLY A 70 19.30 -8.90 22.45
C GLY A 70 19.02 -9.58 23.78
N ARG A 71 19.70 -10.70 24.04
CA ARG A 71 19.50 -11.50 25.27
C ARG A 71 19.74 -10.60 26.49
N SER A 72 18.69 -10.36 27.28
CA SER A 72 18.87 -9.84 28.63
C SER A 72 19.76 -10.83 29.40
N PRO A 73 20.74 -10.37 30.21
CA PRO A 73 21.56 -11.30 30.98
C PRO A 73 20.61 -12.19 31.81
N GLY A 74 20.65 -13.49 31.58
CA GLY A 74 20.03 -14.44 32.49
C GLY A 74 20.71 -14.33 33.87
N PRO A 75 20.06 -14.78 34.96
CA PRO A 75 20.65 -14.73 36.29
C PRO A 75 22.03 -15.41 36.34
#